data_AF-A0A959XLW8-F1
#
_entry.id   AF-A0A959XLW8-F1
#
_cell.length_a   1.000
_cell.length_b   1.000
_cell.length_c   1.000
_cell.angle_alpha   90.00
_cell.angle_beta   90.00
_cell.angle_gamma   90.00
#
_symmetry.space_group_name_H-M   'P 1'
#
loop_
_entity.id
_entity.type
_entity.pdbx_description
1 polymer ?
#
loop_
_entity_poly.entity_id
_entity_poly.type
_entity_poly.pdbx_seq_one_letter_code
_entity_poly.pdbx_strand_id
1 'polypeptide(L)'
;MIGLGVLWVVTEVIHVKHGADERGDLMVTSVLQRIDLPSVLFFLGILVAVAGLQVAGHLTYLATGLDAVFGDIYLINGAIGVLSAIVDNVPLVAATMGMYPMTQFPQDHVFWELLALCAGTGGSLLIIGSAAGVAAMGILNIDFIWYFKRITLPAAIGYVGGILTFWALWH
;
A
#
# COMPACT_ATOMS: atom_id res chain seq x y z
N MET A 1 -7.06 16.35 8.81
CA MET A 1 -7.89 17.33 9.56
C MET A 1 -8.42 18.46 8.68
N ILE A 2 -7.65 19.00 7.73
CA ILE A 2 -8.14 20.03 6.77
C ILE A 2 -9.25 19.48 5.84
N GLY A 3 -9.10 18.25 5.32
CA GLY A 3 -10.10 17.67 4.41
C GLY A 3 -11.50 17.50 5.00
N LEU A 4 -11.61 17.14 6.28
CA LEU A 4 -12.89 17.07 7.01
C LEU A 4 -13.51 18.46 7.20
N GLY A 5 -12.68 19.48 7.47
CA GLY A 5 -13.14 20.87 7.57
C GLY A 5 -13.66 21.41 6.24
N VAL A 6 -12.97 21.11 5.13
CA VAL A 6 -13.43 21.49 3.78
C VAL A 6 -14.73 20.76 3.43
N LEU A 7 -14.81 19.47 3.69
CA LEU A 7 -16.02 18.68 3.42
C LEU A 7 -17.21 19.23 4.21
N TRP A 8 -17.01 19.58 5.48
CA TRP A 8 -18.03 20.17 6.34
C TRP A 8 -18.55 21.51 5.80
N VAL A 9 -17.64 22.44 5.46
CA VAL A 9 -18.00 23.74 4.87
C VAL A 9 -18.77 23.57 3.56
N VAL A 10 -18.32 22.65 2.69
CA VAL A 10 -18.99 22.37 1.41
C VAL A 10 -20.40 21.79 1.63
N THR A 11 -20.55 20.83 2.54
CA THR A 11 -21.86 20.26 2.86
C THR A 11 -22.82 21.30 3.43
N GLU A 12 -22.32 22.21 4.27
CA GLU A 12 -23.09 23.30 4.86
C GLU A 12 -23.57 24.28 3.78
N VAL A 13 -22.67 24.73 2.90
CA VAL A 13 -22.99 25.65 1.79
C VAL A 13 -24.02 25.07 0.83
N ILE A 14 -23.95 23.76 0.51
CA ILE A 14 -24.91 23.08 -0.37
C ILE A 14 -26.31 22.99 0.29
N HIS A 15 -26.38 22.89 1.61
CA HIS A 15 -27.64 22.68 2.34
C HIS A 15 -28.26 23.94 2.95
N VAL A 16 -27.63 25.11 2.81
CA VAL A 16 -28.15 26.41 3.30
C VAL A 16 -29.57 26.73 2.77
N LYS A 17 -30.02 26.13 1.66
CA LYS A 17 -31.33 26.41 1.03
C LYS A 17 -32.43 25.36 1.24
N HIS A 18 -32.15 24.21 1.86
CA HIS A 18 -33.16 23.16 2.09
C HIS A 18 -33.67 23.18 3.54
N GLY A 19 -35.00 23.07 3.70
CA GLY A 19 -35.68 23.12 4.99
C GLY A 19 -35.24 21.99 5.93
N ALA A 20 -35.43 22.19 7.24
CA ALA A 20 -34.92 21.31 8.30
C ALA A 20 -35.37 19.83 8.20
N ASP A 21 -36.37 19.53 7.36
CA ASP A 21 -36.98 18.21 7.19
C ASP A 21 -36.24 17.29 6.20
N GLU A 22 -35.33 17.83 5.37
CA GLU A 22 -34.53 17.05 4.39
C GLU A 22 -33.06 16.82 4.85
N ARG A 23 -32.74 17.15 6.11
CA ARG A 23 -31.36 17.09 6.65
C ARG A 23 -30.92 15.70 7.16
N GLY A 24 -31.83 14.74 7.22
CA GLY A 24 -31.60 13.43 7.86
C GLY A 24 -30.52 12.57 7.20
N ASP A 25 -30.39 12.62 5.88
CA ASP A 25 -29.53 11.69 5.14
C ASP A 25 -28.10 12.19 4.86
N LEU A 26 -27.79 13.46 5.19
CA LEU A 26 -26.55 14.14 4.79
C LEU A 26 -25.80 14.82 5.96
N MET A 27 -26.14 14.51 7.21
CA MET A 27 -25.36 14.94 8.38
C MET A 27 -23.95 14.30 8.38
N VAL A 28 -22.97 14.99 8.98
CA VAL A 28 -21.60 14.47 9.19
C VAL A 28 -21.61 13.09 9.87
N THR A 29 -22.62 12.80 10.69
CA THR A 29 -22.86 11.47 11.29
C THR A 29 -23.19 10.40 10.25
N SER A 30 -23.98 10.71 9.22
CA SER A 30 -24.31 9.81 8.10
C SER A 30 -23.11 9.62 7.15
N VAL A 31 -22.25 10.63 6.99
CA VAL A 31 -20.99 10.53 6.25
C VAL A 31 -19.93 9.76 7.04
N LEU A 32 -19.86 9.92 8.37
CA LEU A 32 -19.03 9.10 9.25
C LEU A 32 -19.44 7.63 9.23
N GLN A 33 -20.74 7.33 9.08
CA GLN A 33 -21.25 5.97 8.85
C GLN A 33 -20.91 5.40 7.46
N ARG A 34 -20.51 6.24 6.49
CA ARG A 34 -19.96 5.79 5.20
C ARG A 34 -18.45 5.48 5.26
N ILE A 35 -17.77 5.77 6.37
CA ILE A 35 -16.40 5.32 6.57
C ILE A 35 -16.45 3.85 6.98
N ASP A 36 -15.71 3.02 6.25
CA ASP A 36 -15.53 1.61 6.59
C ASP A 36 -14.63 1.47 7.83
N LEU A 37 -15.22 1.75 9.01
CA LEU A 37 -14.58 1.65 10.31
C LEU A 37 -13.89 0.28 10.51
N PRO A 38 -14.47 -0.87 10.12
CA PRO A 38 -13.78 -2.16 10.13
C PRO A 38 -12.44 -2.14 9.40
N SER A 39 -12.38 -1.61 8.17
CA SER A 39 -11.14 -1.52 7.40
C SER A 39 -10.10 -0.59 8.06
N VAL A 40 -10.54 0.54 8.62
CA VAL A 40 -9.64 1.45 9.35
C VAL A 40 -9.04 0.77 10.58
N LEU A 41 -9.86 0.08 11.38
CA LEU A 41 -9.39 -0.64 12.56
C LEU A 41 -8.48 -1.82 12.20
N PHE A 42 -8.71 -2.48 11.07
CA PHE A 42 -7.84 -3.53 10.53
C PHE A 42 -6.44 -2.97 10.21
N PHE A 43 -6.35 -1.89 9.42
CA PHE A 43 -5.06 -1.26 9.12
C PHE A 43 -4.37 -0.72 10.37
N LEU A 44 -5.12 -0.09 11.29
CA LEU A 44 -4.58 0.35 12.58
C LEU A 44 -3.95 -0.82 13.35
N GLY A 45 -4.63 -1.96 13.45
CA GLY A 45 -4.11 -3.16 14.11
C GLY A 45 -2.80 -3.65 13.49
N ILE A 46 -2.72 -3.66 12.16
CA ILE A 46 -1.48 -4.05 11.46
C ILE A 46 -0.35 -3.05 11.74
N LEU A 47 -0.62 -1.75 11.64
CA LEU A 47 0.40 -0.72 11.90
C LEU A 47 0.92 -0.77 13.34
N VAL A 48 0.05 -1.03 14.31
CA VAL A 48 0.45 -1.23 15.72
C VAL A 48 1.31 -2.49 15.88
N ALA A 49 0.97 -3.60 15.22
CA ALA A 49 1.78 -4.82 15.25
C ALA A 49 3.18 -4.60 14.62
N VAL A 50 3.24 -3.91 13.48
CA VAL A 50 4.50 -3.54 12.82
C VAL A 50 5.34 -2.62 13.71
N ALA A 51 4.72 -1.62 14.35
CA ALA A 51 5.40 -0.75 15.31
C ALA A 51 5.93 -1.54 16.52
N GLY A 52 5.19 -2.54 16.99
CA GLY A 52 5.66 -3.48 18.02
C GLY A 52 6.90 -4.25 17.58
N LEU A 53 6.89 -4.78 16.35
CA LEU A 53 8.06 -5.46 15.75
C LEU A 53 9.26 -4.53 15.59
N GLN A 54 9.02 -3.25 15.26
CA GLN A 54 10.05 -2.23 15.17
C GLN A 54 10.70 -1.97 16.54
N VAL A 55 9.89 -1.74 17.58
CA VAL A 55 10.38 -1.49 18.94
C VAL A 55 11.08 -2.72 19.51
N ALA A 56 10.63 -3.93 19.17
CA ALA A 56 11.31 -5.18 19.53
C ALA A 56 12.64 -5.41 18.78
N GLY A 57 12.96 -4.59 17.77
CA GLY A 57 14.18 -4.66 16.98
C GLY A 57 14.17 -5.71 15.86
N HIS A 58 13.08 -6.45 15.67
CA HIS A 58 12.99 -7.49 14.63
C HIS A 58 13.12 -6.92 13.21
N LEU A 59 12.55 -5.74 12.96
CA LEU A 59 12.69 -5.07 11.66
C LEU A 59 14.14 -4.67 11.38
N THR A 60 14.89 -4.24 12.39
CA THR A 60 16.31 -3.91 12.25
C THR A 60 17.15 -5.16 11.93
N TYR A 61 16.86 -6.30 12.55
CA TYR A 61 17.50 -7.58 12.21
C TYR A 61 17.18 -8.02 10.77
N LEU A 62 15.93 -7.82 10.32
CA LEU A 62 15.56 -8.10 8.93
C LEU A 62 16.27 -7.17 7.93
N ALA A 63 16.34 -5.87 8.24
CA ALA A 63 17.04 -4.88 7.41
C ALA A 63 18.52 -5.25 7.23
N THR A 64 19.21 -5.50 8.34
CA THR A 64 20.62 -5.91 8.32
C THR A 64 20.85 -7.23 7.59
N GLY A 65 19.93 -8.19 7.70
CA GLY A 65 19.98 -9.43 6.94
C GLY A 65 19.82 -9.21 5.43
N LEU A 66 18.87 -8.36 5.02
CA LEU A 66 18.67 -8.00 3.62
C LEU A 66 19.86 -7.24 3.04
N ASP A 67 20.40 -6.29 3.79
CA ASP A 67 21.58 -5.52 3.40
C ASP A 67 22.81 -6.44 3.24
N ALA A 68 22.98 -7.43 4.10
CA ALA A 68 24.08 -8.38 4.02
C ALA A 68 23.98 -9.35 2.82
N VAL A 69 22.76 -9.71 2.41
CA VAL A 69 22.53 -10.65 1.30
C VAL A 69 22.56 -9.93 -0.04
N PHE A 70 21.88 -8.80 -0.14
CA PHE A 70 21.66 -8.11 -1.41
C PHE A 70 22.60 -6.94 -1.64
N GLY A 71 22.91 -6.16 -0.60
CA GLY A 71 23.83 -5.01 -0.64
C GLY A 71 23.43 -3.83 -1.53
N ASP A 72 22.42 -4.00 -2.40
CA ASP A 72 21.99 -3.06 -3.41
C ASP A 72 20.51 -2.71 -3.26
N ILE A 73 20.19 -1.42 -3.34
CA ILE A 73 18.83 -0.88 -3.14
C ILE A 73 17.82 -1.43 -4.15
N TYR A 74 18.24 -1.76 -5.37
CA TYR A 74 17.37 -2.30 -6.42
C TYR A 74 17.00 -3.75 -6.11
N LEU A 75 17.96 -4.54 -5.61
CA LEU A 75 17.70 -5.92 -5.20
C LEU A 75 16.84 -5.98 -3.93
N ILE A 76 17.11 -5.12 -2.95
CA ILE A 76 16.32 -5.04 -1.71
C ILE A 76 14.87 -4.65 -2.03
N ASN A 77 14.66 -3.52 -2.74
CA ASN A 77 13.32 -3.08 -3.09
C ASN A 77 12.62 -4.07 -4.03
N GLY A 78 13.36 -4.68 -4.96
CA GLY A 78 12.86 -5.74 -5.83
C GLY A 78 12.34 -6.95 -5.04
N ALA A 79 13.10 -7.41 -4.04
CA ALA A 79 12.70 -8.51 -3.17
C ALA A 79 11.49 -8.15 -2.29
N ILE A 80 11.48 -6.95 -1.72
CA ILE A 80 10.32 -6.44 -0.96
C ILE A 80 9.08 -6.40 -1.87
N GLY A 81 9.16 -5.87 -3.09
CA GLY A 81 8.01 -5.86 -3.99
C GLY A 81 7.51 -7.27 -4.36
N VAL A 82 8.40 -8.26 -4.49
CA VAL A 82 7.97 -9.66 -4.66
C VAL A 82 7.23 -10.19 -3.44
N LEU A 83 7.68 -9.85 -2.22
CA LEU A 83 6.94 -10.18 -0.99
C LEU A 83 5.56 -9.52 -0.95
N SER A 84 5.40 -8.36 -1.60
CA SER A 84 4.10 -7.68 -1.74
C SER A 84 3.06 -8.49 -2.53
N ALA A 85 3.48 -9.53 -3.26
CA ALA A 85 2.56 -10.44 -3.94
C ALA A 85 1.74 -11.31 -2.96
N ILE A 86 2.20 -11.41 -1.70
CA ILE A 86 1.58 -12.22 -0.66
C ILE A 86 1.07 -11.33 0.47
N VAL A 87 1.85 -10.32 0.84
CA VAL A 87 1.52 -9.35 1.89
C VAL A 87 1.02 -8.06 1.23
N ASP A 88 -0.08 -7.50 1.74
CA ASP A 88 -0.60 -6.24 1.21
C ASP A 88 0.46 -5.13 1.24
N ASN A 89 0.39 -4.23 0.26
CA ASN A 89 1.41 -3.21 0.04
C ASN A 89 1.49 -2.21 1.20
N VAL A 90 0.37 -1.86 1.84
CA VAL A 90 0.31 -0.90 2.95
C VAL A 90 1.12 -1.39 4.17
N PRO A 91 0.85 -2.60 4.72
CA PRO A 91 1.68 -3.17 5.79
C PRO A 91 3.16 -3.27 5.45
N LEU A 92 3.47 -3.66 4.22
CA LEU A 92 4.85 -3.93 3.80
C LEU A 92 5.67 -2.64 3.68
N VAL A 93 5.08 -1.57 3.15
CA VAL A 93 5.71 -0.25 3.12
C VAL A 93 5.90 0.28 4.55
N ALA A 94 4.92 0.09 5.43
CA ALA A 94 5.05 0.47 6.83
C ALA A 94 6.18 -0.30 7.55
N ALA A 95 6.31 -1.61 7.28
CA ALA A 95 7.42 -2.40 7.80
C ALA A 95 8.77 -1.92 7.26
N THR A 96 8.85 -1.60 5.97
CA THR A 96 10.08 -1.10 5.33
C THR A 96 10.50 0.26 5.90
N MET A 97 9.53 1.15 6.19
CA MET A 97 9.77 2.40 6.92
C MET A 97 10.30 2.18 8.34
N GLY A 98 9.91 1.08 8.99
CA GLY A 98 10.46 0.67 10.28
C GLY A 98 11.84 0.00 10.18
N MET A 99 12.19 -0.55 9.02
CA MET A 99 13.48 -1.20 8.73
C MET A 99 14.58 -0.18 8.43
N TYR A 100 14.27 0.84 7.62
CA TYR A 100 15.24 1.83 7.14
C TYR A 100 14.91 3.24 7.62
N PRO A 101 15.77 3.88 8.43
CA PRO A 101 15.50 5.22 8.96
C PRO A 101 15.69 6.31 7.90
N MET A 102 14.96 7.41 8.06
CA MET A 102 15.08 8.60 7.19
C MET A 102 16.46 9.28 7.26
N THR A 103 17.28 8.96 8.27
CA THR A 103 18.68 9.40 8.34
C THR A 103 19.58 8.66 7.35
N GLN A 104 19.22 7.44 6.97
CA GLN A 104 19.93 6.64 5.96
C GLN A 104 19.41 6.95 4.56
N PHE A 105 18.09 6.97 4.39
CA PHE A 105 17.44 7.36 3.14
C PHE A 105 16.56 8.59 3.36
N PRO A 106 17.04 9.80 3.04
CA PRO A 106 16.28 11.02 3.27
C PRO A 106 14.98 11.06 2.45
N GLN A 107 14.12 12.02 2.76
CA GLN A 107 12.89 12.25 2.00
C GLN A 107 13.23 12.43 0.50
N ASP A 108 12.39 11.90 -0.37
CA ASP A 108 12.54 11.96 -1.84
C ASP A 108 13.81 11.24 -2.36
N HIS A 109 14.44 10.40 -1.52
CA HIS A 109 15.51 9.53 -1.97
C HIS A 109 14.98 8.43 -2.91
N VAL A 110 15.80 8.07 -3.91
CA VAL A 110 15.54 7.03 -4.92
C VAL A 110 15.04 5.71 -4.33
N PHE A 111 15.49 5.38 -3.12
CA PHE A 111 15.02 4.22 -2.36
C PHE A 111 13.50 4.21 -2.17
N TRP A 112 12.90 5.34 -1.79
CA TRP A 112 11.46 5.44 -1.51
C TRP A 112 10.63 5.41 -2.79
N GLU A 113 11.13 6.04 -3.86
CA GLU A 113 10.48 6.02 -5.16
C GLU A 113 10.48 4.61 -5.77
N LEU A 114 11.63 3.93 -5.70
CA LEU A 114 11.74 2.54 -6.15
C LEU A 114 10.93 1.59 -5.27
N LEU A 115 10.89 1.80 -3.96
CA LEU A 115 10.03 1.04 -3.06
C LEU A 115 8.57 1.21 -3.43
N ALA A 116 8.12 2.43 -3.73
CA ALA A 116 6.74 2.70 -4.14
C ALA A 116 6.39 1.98 -5.46
N LEU A 117 7.32 1.99 -6.42
CA LEU A 117 7.17 1.22 -7.67
C LEU A 117 7.08 -0.30 -7.37
N CYS A 118 8.03 -0.83 -6.62
CA CYS A 118 8.14 -2.27 -6.36
C CYS A 118 6.99 -2.79 -5.50
N ALA A 119 6.66 -2.15 -4.39
CA ALA A 119 5.54 -2.54 -3.54
C ALA A 119 4.19 -2.31 -4.23
N GLY A 120 4.06 -1.24 -5.03
CA GLY A 120 2.84 -0.95 -5.76
C GLY A 120 2.54 -1.95 -6.88
N THR A 121 3.56 -2.33 -7.65
CA THR A 121 3.40 -3.23 -8.80
C THR A 121 3.57 -4.71 -8.45
N GLY A 122 4.39 -5.02 -7.44
CA GLY A 122 4.70 -6.39 -7.01
C GLY A 122 3.48 -7.17 -6.50
N GLY A 123 2.49 -6.48 -5.93
CA GLY A 123 1.19 -7.06 -5.57
C GLY A 123 0.41 -7.69 -6.74
N SER A 124 0.77 -7.37 -7.99
CA SER A 124 0.17 -7.95 -9.19
C SER A 124 0.85 -9.24 -9.66
N LEU A 125 1.94 -9.68 -9.04
CA LEU A 125 2.60 -10.94 -9.41
C LEU A 125 1.70 -12.15 -9.09
N LEU A 126 0.92 -12.06 -8.02
CA LEU A 126 -0.12 -13.03 -7.67
C LEU A 126 -1.46 -12.31 -7.55
N ILE A 127 -2.53 -12.95 -8.02
CA ILE A 127 -3.89 -12.38 -7.98
C ILE A 127 -4.39 -12.05 -6.57
N ILE A 128 -3.81 -12.63 -5.52
CA ILE A 128 -4.16 -12.35 -4.12
C ILE A 128 -3.35 -11.22 -3.49
N GLY A 129 -2.29 -10.75 -4.15
CA GLY A 129 -1.36 -9.76 -3.60
C GLY A 129 -1.90 -8.33 -3.58
N SER A 130 -3.11 -8.11 -4.10
CA SER A 130 -3.76 -6.81 -4.08
C SER A 130 -5.28 -6.94 -3.97
N ALA A 131 -5.91 -5.93 -3.36
CA ALA A 131 -7.37 -5.83 -3.29
C ALA A 131 -8.02 -5.83 -4.69
N ALA A 132 -7.38 -5.19 -5.67
CA ALA A 132 -7.82 -5.20 -7.06
C ALA A 132 -7.79 -6.61 -7.67
N GLY A 133 -6.74 -7.39 -7.39
CA GLY A 133 -6.64 -8.78 -7.84
C GLY A 133 -7.72 -9.68 -7.22
N VAL A 134 -7.95 -9.57 -5.91
CA VAL A 134 -9.02 -10.32 -5.21
C VAL A 134 -10.40 -9.93 -5.74
N ALA A 135 -10.65 -8.64 -5.98
CA ALA A 135 -11.90 -8.19 -6.59
C ALA A 135 -12.08 -8.75 -8.02
N ALA A 136 -11.03 -8.70 -8.85
CA ALA A 136 -11.06 -9.27 -10.19
C ALA A 136 -11.31 -10.79 -10.18
N MET A 137 -10.74 -11.50 -9.21
CA MET A 137 -10.98 -12.94 -9.00
C MET A 137 -12.48 -13.22 -8.82
N GLY A 138 -13.16 -12.43 -7.97
CA GLY A 138 -14.59 -12.60 -7.69
C GLY A 138 -15.50 -12.19 -8.85
N ILE A 139 -15.17 -11.10 -9.56
CA ILE A 139 -16.00 -10.59 -10.67
C ILE A 139 -15.86 -11.47 -11.92
N LEU A 140 -14.62 -11.84 -12.26
CA LEU A 140 -14.31 -12.58 -13.48
C LEU A 140 -14.29 -14.10 -13.26
N ASN A 141 -14.50 -14.57 -12.03
CA ASN A 141 -14.41 -15.98 -11.62
C ASN A 141 -13.09 -16.63 -12.10
N ILE A 142 -11.98 -15.92 -11.90
CA ILE A 142 -10.64 -16.41 -12.29
C ILE A 142 -10.09 -17.29 -11.18
N ASP A 143 -9.64 -18.51 -11.50
CA ASP A 143 -8.95 -19.34 -10.52
C ASP A 143 -7.53 -18.84 -10.20
N PHE A 144 -7.12 -18.94 -8.93
CA PHE A 144 -5.75 -18.63 -8.50
C PHE A 144 -4.70 -19.40 -9.31
N ILE A 145 -4.89 -20.71 -9.48
CA ILE A 145 -3.95 -21.57 -10.22
C ILE A 145 -3.86 -21.16 -11.70
N TRP A 146 -4.98 -20.73 -12.28
CA TRP A 146 -5.00 -20.25 -13.66
C TRP A 146 -4.18 -18.97 -13.79
N TYR A 147 -4.38 -18.00 -12.88
CA TYR A 147 -3.63 -16.74 -12.88
C TYR A 147 -2.14 -17.00 -12.67
N PHE A 148 -1.80 -17.86 -11.71
CA PHE A 148 -0.42 -18.24 -11.43
C PHE A 148 0.29 -18.81 -12.66
N LYS A 149 -0.39 -19.65 -13.44
CA LYS A 149 0.19 -20.28 -14.63
C LYS A 149 0.25 -19.36 -15.84
N ARG A 150 -0.69 -18.42 -16.00
CA ARG A 150 -0.84 -17.64 -17.24
C ARG A 150 -0.48 -16.18 -17.13
N ILE A 151 -0.71 -15.56 -15.98
CA ILE A 151 -0.59 -14.10 -15.80
C ILE A 151 0.63 -13.73 -14.94
N THR A 152 1.01 -14.56 -13.97
CA THR A 152 2.19 -14.27 -13.13
C THR A 152 3.46 -14.06 -13.94
N LEU A 153 3.68 -14.81 -15.02
CA LEU A 153 4.88 -14.61 -15.86
C LEU A 153 4.85 -13.28 -16.63
N PRO A 154 3.78 -12.92 -17.38
CA PRO A 154 3.63 -11.57 -17.94
C PRO A 154 3.75 -10.45 -16.90
N ALA A 155 3.13 -10.62 -15.73
CA ALA A 155 3.22 -9.66 -14.62
C ALA A 155 4.66 -9.53 -14.12
N ALA A 156 5.39 -10.63 -13.99
CA ALA A 156 6.80 -10.64 -13.61
C ALA A 156 7.70 -9.96 -14.65
N ILE A 157 7.42 -10.15 -15.93
CA ILE A 157 8.13 -9.44 -17.01
C ILE A 157 7.86 -7.93 -16.91
N GLY A 158 6.60 -7.53 -16.69
CA GLY A 158 6.25 -6.12 -16.47
C GLY A 158 6.92 -5.53 -15.22
N TYR A 159 6.98 -6.30 -14.13
CA TYR A 159 7.62 -5.92 -12.87
C TYR A 159 9.13 -5.68 -13.05
N VAL A 160 9.84 -6.66 -13.62
CA VAL A 160 11.27 -6.54 -13.91
C VAL A 160 11.52 -5.43 -14.93
N GLY A 161 10.67 -5.30 -15.95
CA GLY A 161 10.72 -4.21 -16.92
C GLY A 161 10.60 -2.84 -16.26
N GLY A 162 9.66 -2.67 -15.31
CA GLY A 162 9.50 -1.46 -14.52
C GLY A 162 10.76 -1.09 -13.75
N ILE A 163 11.34 -2.05 -13.02
CA ILE A 163 12.59 -1.86 -12.28
C ILE A 163 13.74 -1.48 -13.22
N LEU A 164 13.87 -2.15 -14.38
CA LEU A 164 14.91 -1.85 -15.36
C LEU A 164 14.74 -0.47 -15.98
N THR A 165 13.51 -0.06 -16.29
CA THR A 165 13.25 1.30 -16.80
C THR A 165 13.54 2.35 -15.74
N PHE A 166 13.19 2.10 -14.49
CA PHE A 166 13.51 3.00 -13.38
C PHE A 166 15.03 3.13 -13.21
N TRP A 167 15.75 1.99 -13.23
CA TRP A 167 17.21 1.96 -13.20
C TRP A 167 17.83 2.78 -14.35
N ALA A 168 17.31 2.62 -15.56
CA ALA A 168 17.78 3.36 -16.74
C ALA A 168 17.45 4.86 -16.73
N LEU A 169 16.47 5.31 -15.95
CA LEU A 169 16.18 6.74 -15.77
C LEU A 169 17.11 7.41 -14.75
N TRP A 170 17.69 6.62 -13.85
CA TRP A 170 18.52 7.08 -12.74
C TRP A 170 20.03 6.83 -12.93
N HIS A 171 20.44 6.38 -14.12
CA HIS A 171 21.82 6.16 -14.55
C HIS A 171 22.02 6.76 -15.95
#